data_AF-A0A6G8NRX7-F1
#
_entry.id   AF-A0A6G8NRX7-F1
#
_cell.length_a   1.000
_cell.length_b   1.000
_cell.length_c   1.000
_cell.angle_alpha   90.00
_cell.angle_beta   90.00
_cell.angle_gamma   90.00
#
_symmetry.space_group_name_H-M   'P 1'
#
loop_
_entity.id
_entity.type
_entity.pdbx_description
1 polymer ?
#
loop_
_entity_poly.entity_id
_entity_poly.type
_entity_poly.pdbx_seq_one_letter_code
_entity_poly.pdbx_strand_id
1 'polypeptide(L)' 'MPNESTQDRSAVRIQYLPKFVKPMEELRAMVGETFVRNASPTMRQLLRLNFPCPQNLDAIAVATNAEGRKTAMR' A
#
# COMPACT_ATOMS: atom_id res chain seq x y z
N MET A 1 -12.24 -11.35 -19.35
CA MET A 1 -12.16 -12.25 -20.52
C MET A 1 -12.44 -13.67 -20.06
N PRO A 2 -13.42 -14.36 -20.64
CA PRO A 2 -13.68 -15.77 -20.32
C PRO A 2 -12.45 -16.63 -20.64
N ASN A 3 -12.25 -17.69 -19.85
CA ASN A 3 -11.25 -18.72 -20.12
C ASN A 3 -11.92 -19.87 -20.88
N GLU A 4 -11.64 -20.00 -22.17
CA GLU A 4 -12.22 -21.05 -23.04
C GLU A 4 -11.36 -22.32 -23.12
N SER A 5 -10.30 -22.42 -22.30
CA SER A 5 -9.40 -23.57 -22.28
C SER A 5 -9.79 -24.60 -21.20
N THR A 6 -9.20 -25.79 -21.28
CA THR A 6 -9.30 -26.85 -20.26
C THR A 6 -8.26 -26.71 -19.13
N GLN A 7 -7.57 -25.57 -19.06
CA GLN A 7 -6.48 -25.32 -18.12
C GLN A 7 -6.80 -24.13 -17.22
N ASP A 8 -6.31 -24.17 -15.98
CA ASP A 8 -6.48 -23.08 -15.04
C ASP A 8 -5.68 -21.84 -15.45
N ARG A 9 -6.29 -20.66 -15.29
CA ARG A 9 -5.62 -19.36 -15.49
C ARG A 9 -5.37 -18.70 -14.14
N SER A 10 -4.12 -18.76 -13.69
CA SER A 10 -3.67 -18.13 -12.46
C SER A 10 -2.82 -16.89 -12.75
N ALA A 11 -3.01 -15.83 -11.96
CA ALA A 11 -2.20 -14.61 -12.04
C ALA A 11 -2.01 -14.00 -10.65
N VAL A 12 -0.86 -13.37 -10.44
CA VAL A 12 -0.61 -12.54 -9.25
C VAL A 12 -0.92 -11.10 -9.61
N ARG A 13 -1.89 -10.51 -8.93
CA ARG A 13 -2.26 -9.10 -9.12
C ARG A 13 -1.75 -8.28 -7.94
N ILE A 14 -0.88 -7.31 -8.22
CA ILE A 14 -0.45 -6.30 -7.26
C ILE A 14 -1.18 -5.01 -7.59
N GLN A 15 -1.92 -4.46 -6.63
CA GLN A 15 -2.61 -3.18 -6.79
C GLN A 15 -1.90 -2.11 -5.96
N TYR A 16 -1.48 -1.03 -6.62
CA TYR A 16 -1.02 0.17 -5.96
C TYR A 16 -2.18 1.15 -5.81
N LEU A 17 -2.41 1.60 -4.59
CA LEU A 17 -3.46 2.57 -4.27
C LEU A 17 -2.85 3.86 -3.73
N PRO A 18 -3.49 5.02 -3.96
CA PRO A 18 -3.09 6.26 -3.31
C PRO A 18 -3.12 6.15 -1.79
N LYS A 19 -2.20 6.87 -1.12
CA LYS A 19 -2.00 6.78 0.34
C LYS A 19 -3.23 7.16 1.19
N PHE A 20 -4.19 7.87 0.63
CA PHE A 20 -5.43 8.29 1.31
C PHE A 20 -6.62 7.33 1.03
N VAL A 21 -6.44 6.31 0.20
CA VAL A 21 -7.47 5.30 -0.08
C VAL A 21 -7.32 4.16 0.91
N LYS A 22 -8.39 3.73 1.58
CA LYS A 22 -8.38 2.51 2.42
C LYS A 22 -8.22 1.28 1.51
N PRO A 23 -7.32 0.31 1.81
CA PRO A 23 -7.14 -0.84 0.94
C PRO A 23 -8.32 -1.79 1.11
N MET A 24 -8.51 -2.69 0.14
CA MET A 24 -9.53 -3.73 0.29
C MET A 24 -9.08 -4.79 1.29
N GLU A 25 -7.80 -5.17 1.26
CA GLU A 25 -7.20 -6.15 2.16
C GLU A 25 -6.49 -5.49 3.36
N GLU A 26 -6.62 -6.10 4.54
CA GLU A 26 -5.84 -5.73 5.72
C GLU A 26 -4.48 -6.46 5.76
N LEU A 27 -3.61 -6.12 4.81
CA LEU A 27 -2.33 -6.81 4.63
C LEU A 27 -1.45 -6.83 5.89
N ARG A 28 -1.51 -5.79 6.73
CA ARG A 28 -0.75 -5.72 7.99
C ARG A 28 -1.16 -6.82 8.97
N ALA A 29 -2.45 -7.11 9.09
CA ALA A 29 -2.95 -8.15 9.99
C ALA A 29 -2.65 -9.55 9.46
N MET A 30 -2.49 -9.69 8.14
CA MET A 30 -2.19 -10.96 7.48
C MET A 30 -0.71 -11.36 7.56
N VAL A 31 0.19 -10.40 7.81
CA VAL A 31 1.64 -10.68 7.92
C VAL A 31 2.06 -10.85 9.39
N GLY A 32 2.90 -11.85 9.66
CA GLY A 32 3.42 -12.10 11.01
C GLY A 32 4.39 -11.01 11.48
N GLU A 33 4.52 -10.86 12.81
CA GLU A 33 5.37 -9.83 13.42
C GLU A 33 6.85 -9.93 13.00
N THR A 34 7.38 -11.14 12.84
CA THR A 34 8.75 -11.35 12.37
C THR A 34 8.99 -10.76 10.98
N PHE A 35 8.00 -10.86 10.08
CA PHE A 35 8.08 -10.23 8.77
C PHE A 35 8.09 -8.70 8.89
N VAL A 36 7.18 -8.15 9.69
CA VAL A 36 7.09 -6.70 9.93
C VAL A 36 8.39 -6.14 10.53
N ARG A 37 9.02 -6.88 11.46
CA ARG A 37 10.30 -6.49 12.07
C ARG A 37 11.45 -6.46 11.06
N ASN A 38 11.46 -7.37 10.10
CA ASN A 38 12.53 -7.50 9.10
C ASN A 38 12.22 -6.76 7.78
N ALA A 39 11.07 -6.11 7.67
CA ALA A 39 10.64 -5.43 6.46
C ALA A 39 11.60 -4.28 6.09
N SER A 40 11.95 -4.23 4.79
CA SER A 40 12.71 -3.11 4.21
C SER A 40 11.92 -1.79 4.32
N PRO A 41 12.59 -0.62 4.23
CA PRO A 41 11.91 0.68 4.26
C PRO A 41 10.77 0.79 3.25
N THR A 42 10.99 0.32 2.02
CA THR A 42 9.98 0.28 0.95
C THR A 42 8.81 -0.64 1.32
N MET A 43 9.09 -1.83 1.87
CA MET A 43 8.02 -2.76 2.26
C MET A 43 7.15 -2.19 3.39
N ARG A 44 7.76 -1.51 4.37
CA ARG A 44 6.99 -0.83 5.45
C ARG A 44 6.07 0.25 4.89
N GLN A 45 6.50 0.98 3.85
CA GLN A 45 5.66 1.96 3.18
C GLN A 45 4.50 1.31 2.43
N LEU A 46 4.73 0.20 1.70
CA LEU A 46 3.69 -0.54 1.00
C LEU A 46 2.67 -1.16 1.96
N LEU A 47 3.12 -1.63 3.13
CA LEU A 47 2.26 -2.09 4.23
C LEU A 47 1.61 -0.96 5.03
N ARG A 48 1.80 0.30 4.59
CA ARG A 48 1.23 1.51 5.22
C ARG A 48 1.62 1.72 6.68
N LEU A 49 2.76 1.19 7.11
CA LEU A 49 3.26 1.36 8.48
C LEU A 49 3.72 2.79 8.76
N ASN A 50 4.11 3.52 7.73
CA ASN A 50 4.62 4.90 7.86
C ASN A 50 3.51 5.97 7.66
N PHE A 51 2.42 5.63 6.96
CA PHE A 51 1.36 6.57 6.58
C PHE A 51 -0.02 5.90 6.69
N PRO A 52 -0.57 5.77 7.90
CA PRO A 52 -1.87 5.14 8.12
C PRO A 52 -3.01 6.01 7.57
N CYS A 53 -4.09 5.36 7.16
CA CYS A 53 -5.36 5.96 6.76
C CYS A 53 -6.47 5.35 7.63
N PRO A 54 -7.50 6.10 8.05
CA PRO A 54 -7.78 7.50 7.72
C PRO A 54 -6.87 8.48 8.46
N GLN A 55 -6.42 9.52 7.75
CA GLN A 55 -5.86 10.72 8.37
C GLN A 55 -6.98 11.74 8.43
N ASN A 56 -7.22 12.34 9.60
CA ASN A 56 -8.05 13.53 9.68
C ASN A 56 -7.23 14.70 9.12
N LEU A 57 -7.44 15.01 7.84
CA LEU A 57 -6.67 16.03 7.14
C LEU A 57 -6.89 17.43 7.74
N ASP A 58 -8.06 17.68 8.34
CA ASP A 58 -8.39 18.96 8.99
C ASP A 58 -7.64 19.16 10.31
N ALA A 59 -7.27 18.06 10.99
CA ALA A 59 -6.49 18.10 12.22
C ALA A 59 -4.97 18.22 11.97
N ILE A 60 -4.52 18.08 10.72
CA ILE A 60 -3.10 18.09 10.36
C ILE A 60 -2.69 19.51 9.97
N ALA A 61 -2.05 20.22 10.91
CA ALA A 61 -1.55 21.59 10.68
C ALA A 61 -0.41 21.66 9.65
N VAL A 62 0.34 20.58 9.46
CA VAL A 62 1.46 20.51 8.51
C VAL A 62 1.42 19.19 7.76
N ALA A 63 1.40 19.23 6.44
CA ALA A 63 1.44 18.04 5.60
C ALA A 63 2.72 17.23 5.87
N THR A 64 2.59 16.11 6.59
CA THR A 64 3.70 15.28 7.07
C THR A 64 4.30 14.37 5.98
N ASN A 65 3.56 14.12 4.91
CA ASN A 65 4.00 13.31 3.79
C ASN A 65 4.47 14.20 2.62
N ALA A 66 5.78 14.25 2.39
CA ALA A 66 6.40 14.96 1.26
C ALA A 66 6.80 14.04 0.09
N GLU A 67 6.59 12.72 0.22
CA GLU A 67 6.89 11.74 -0.83
C GLU A 67 6.11 12.04 -2.11
N GLY A 68 6.82 12.03 -3.25
CA GLY A 68 6.25 12.33 -4.57
C GLY A 68 6.35 13.80 -5.00
N ARG A 69 6.58 14.76 -4.09
CA ARG A 69 6.72 16.19 -4.46
C ARG A 69 7.92 16.47 -5.35
N LYS A 70 9.04 15.79 -5.10
CA LYS A 70 10.28 15.96 -5.89
C LYS A 70 10.19 15.29 -7.27
N THR A 71 9.42 14.22 -7.39
CA THR A 71 9.26 13.47 -8.64
C THR A 71 8.36 14.22 -9.64
N ALA A 72 7.41 15.02 -9.15
CA ALA A 72 6.51 15.84 -9.98
C ALA A 72 7.15 17.13 -10.54
N MET A 73 8.38 17.47 -10.13
CA MET A 73 9.15 18.62 -10.63
C MET A 73 10.08 18.26 -11.80
N ARG A 74 10.06 17.00 -12.26
CA ARG A 74 10.71 16.54 -13.49
C ARG A 74 9.66 16.32 -14.57
#